data_AF-A0AAU2DP97-F1
#
_entry.id   AF-A0AAU2DP97-F1
#
_cell.length_a   1.000
_cell.length_b   1.000
_cell.length_c   1.000
_cell.angle_alpha   90.00
_cell.angle_beta   90.00
_cell.angle_gamma   90.00
#
_symmetry.space_group_name_H-M   'P 1'
#
loop_
_entity.id
_entity.type
_entity.pdbx_description
1 polymer ?
#
loop_
_entity_poly.entity_id
_entity_poly.type
_entity_poly.pdbx_seq_one_letter_code
_entity_poly.pdbx_strand_id
1 'polypeptide(L)'
;MACAALLSLLLIAGAVGAVVARRRAHRPDALSDLDEEAEANRWVVRLGGSLSALDVRTLARADRTAVQALTDATERLGTARAQLATANSGAEYAQVKRTAAEGLQHVREARTALGLDSDQPAPGGGGGGVTSGVLSGGLSSGRG
;
A
#
# COMPACT_ATOMS: atom_id res chain seq x y z
N MET A 1 43.93 2.91 15.61
CA MET A 1 43.12 3.36 14.45
C MET A 1 43.05 2.28 13.36
N ALA A 2 44.17 1.83 12.79
CA ALA A 2 44.19 0.82 11.71
C ALA A 2 43.64 -0.58 12.10
N CYS A 3 43.96 -1.10 13.29
CA CYS A 3 43.43 -2.39 13.74
C CYS A 3 41.90 -2.39 13.92
N ALA A 4 41.33 -1.26 14.37
CA ALA A 4 39.88 -1.12 14.52
C ALA A 4 39.16 -1.09 13.15
N ALA A 5 39.77 -0.46 12.14
CA ALA A 5 39.24 -0.45 10.79
C ALA A 5 39.27 -1.85 10.14
N LEU A 6 40.35 -2.61 10.36
CA LEU A 6 40.48 -3.98 9.84
C LEU A 6 39.48 -4.95 10.50
N LEU A 7 39.29 -4.85 11.82
CA LEU A 7 38.32 -5.68 12.54
C LEU A 7 36.87 -5.38 12.12
N SER A 8 36.54 -4.09 11.94
CA SER A 8 35.24 -3.69 11.42
C SER A 8 34.99 -4.21 10.00
N LEU A 9 36.01 -4.14 9.12
CA LEU A 9 35.89 -4.66 7.75
C LEU A 9 35.69 -6.19 7.73
N LEU A 10 36.40 -6.91 8.60
CA LEU A 10 36.27 -8.38 8.72
C LEU A 10 34.90 -8.79 9.27
N LEU A 11 34.36 -8.03 10.22
CA LEU A 11 33.01 -8.24 10.76
C LEU A 11 31.93 -8.00 9.71
N ILE A 12 32.06 -6.96 8.91
CA ILE A 12 31.12 -6.66 7.82
C ILE A 12 31.20 -7.75 6.74
N ALA A 13 32.41 -8.16 6.33
CA ALA A 13 32.60 -9.24 5.36
C ALA A 13 32.07 -10.58 5.89
N GLY A 14 32.29 -10.88 7.18
CA GLY A 14 31.78 -12.08 7.84
C GLY A 14 30.26 -12.11 7.95
N ALA A 15 29.63 -10.96 8.26
CA ALA A 15 28.18 -10.83 8.32
C ALA A 15 27.53 -11.04 6.94
N VAL A 16 28.10 -10.44 5.90
CA VAL A 16 27.64 -10.63 4.51
C VAL A 16 27.82 -12.09 4.07
N GLY A 17 28.97 -12.69 4.35
CA GLY A 17 29.24 -14.09 4.04
C GLY A 17 28.29 -15.06 4.76
N ALA A 18 27.96 -14.81 6.03
CA ALA A 18 27.03 -15.62 6.81
C ALA A 18 25.59 -15.52 6.31
N VAL A 19 25.15 -14.34 5.86
CA VAL A 19 23.82 -14.16 5.24
C VAL A 19 23.74 -14.93 3.92
N VAL A 20 24.77 -14.90 3.09
CA VAL A 20 24.83 -15.64 1.81
C VAL A 20 24.88 -17.16 2.04
N ALA A 21 25.64 -17.63 3.04
CA ALA A 21 25.72 -19.05 3.37
C ALA A 21 24.39 -19.61 3.92
N ARG A 22 23.68 -18.84 4.76
CA ARG A 22 22.34 -19.21 5.24
C ARG A 22 21.30 -19.28 4.12
N ARG A 23 21.44 -18.46 3.07
CA ARG A 23 20.59 -18.49 1.88
C ARG A 23 20.78 -19.74 1.02
N ARG A 24 21.98 -20.37 1.03
CA ARG A 24 22.24 -21.62 0.28
C ARG A 24 21.76 -22.89 0.99
N ALA A 25 21.62 -22.85 2.32
CA ALA A 25 21.22 -24.01 3.12
C ALA A 25 19.72 -24.32 3.06
N HIS A 26 18.90 -23.34 2.69
CA HIS A 26 17.51 -23.54 2.31
C HIS A 26 17.45 -23.65 0.78
N ARG A 27 17.53 -24.87 0.23
CA ARG A 27 17.08 -25.15 -1.14
C ARG A 27 15.63 -25.63 -1.07
N PRO A 28 14.61 -24.78 -1.33
CA PRO A 28 13.29 -25.25 -1.66
C PRO A 28 13.33 -25.94 -3.03
N ASP A 29 12.31 -26.74 -3.34
CA ASP A 29 12.13 -27.31 -4.67
C ASP A 29 12.14 -26.19 -5.72
N ALA A 30 12.98 -26.32 -6.75
CA ALA A 30 13.05 -25.32 -7.83
C ALA A 30 11.69 -25.11 -8.52
N LEU A 31 10.80 -26.11 -8.47
CA LEU A 31 9.42 -26.00 -8.94
C LEU A 31 8.57 -25.08 -8.07
N SER A 32 8.73 -25.16 -6.74
CA SER A 32 8.07 -24.26 -5.78
C SER A 32 8.51 -22.82 -6.01
N ASP A 33 9.81 -22.57 -6.16
CA ASP A 33 10.36 -21.23 -6.42
C ASP A 33 9.75 -20.57 -7.68
N LEU A 34 9.54 -21.33 -8.75
CA LEU A 34 8.88 -20.86 -9.97
C LEU A 34 7.39 -20.56 -9.77
N ASP A 35 6.68 -21.39 -9.00
CA ASP A 35 5.30 -21.13 -8.63
C ASP A 35 5.19 -19.85 -7.78
N GLU A 36 6.14 -19.62 -6.87
CA GLU A 36 6.14 -18.42 -6.02
C GLU A 36 6.42 -17.17 -6.83
N GLU A 37 7.32 -17.27 -7.81
CA GLU A 37 7.65 -16.21 -8.77
C GLU A 37 6.42 -15.81 -9.60
N ALA A 38 5.74 -16.80 -10.17
CA ALA A 38 4.54 -16.57 -10.97
C ALA A 38 3.45 -15.89 -10.13
N GLU A 39 3.26 -16.33 -8.89
CA GLU A 39 2.32 -15.69 -7.97
C GLU A 39 2.75 -14.27 -7.62
N ALA A 40 4.02 -14.03 -7.27
CA ALA A 40 4.51 -12.68 -6.98
C ALA A 40 4.28 -11.71 -8.14
N ASN A 41 4.54 -12.15 -9.38
CA ASN A 41 4.22 -11.40 -10.59
C ASN A 41 2.72 -11.09 -10.69
N ARG A 42 1.85 -12.08 -10.48
CA ARG A 42 0.39 -11.89 -10.50
C ARG A 42 -0.06 -10.83 -9.51
N TRP A 43 0.48 -10.83 -8.28
CA TRP A 43 0.14 -9.83 -7.26
C TRP A 43 0.58 -8.41 -7.64
N VAL A 44 1.80 -8.25 -8.20
CA VAL A 44 2.29 -6.95 -8.66
C VAL A 44 1.47 -6.41 -9.84
N VAL A 45 1.13 -7.27 -10.81
CA VAL A 45 0.26 -6.90 -11.93
C VAL A 45 -1.14 -6.52 -11.44
N ARG A 46 -1.69 -7.28 -10.47
CA ARG A 46 -2.97 -6.97 -9.85
C ARG A 46 -2.97 -5.61 -9.15
N LEU A 47 -1.91 -5.27 -8.41
CA LEU A 47 -1.77 -3.95 -7.78
C LEU A 47 -1.71 -2.85 -8.84
N GLY A 48 -0.88 -3.01 -9.88
CA GLY A 48 -0.80 -2.06 -10.98
C GLY A 48 -2.15 -1.85 -11.67
N GLY A 49 -2.86 -2.94 -11.98
CA GLY A 49 -4.20 -2.89 -12.56
C GLY A 49 -5.22 -2.21 -11.65
N SER A 50 -5.14 -2.42 -10.32
CA SER A 50 -6.03 -1.78 -9.35
C SER A 50 -5.83 -0.26 -9.30
N LEU A 51 -4.59 0.21 -9.41
CA LEU A 51 -4.28 1.64 -9.52
C LEU A 51 -4.74 2.23 -10.85
N SER A 52 -4.56 1.51 -11.96
CA SER A 52 -5.01 1.93 -13.29
C SER A 52 -6.54 1.91 -13.45
N ALA A 53 -7.26 1.17 -12.62
CA ALA A 53 -8.71 1.10 -12.66
C ALA A 53 -9.41 2.35 -12.08
N LEU A 54 -8.69 3.24 -11.39
CA LEU A 54 -9.27 4.48 -10.88
C LEU A 54 -9.45 5.51 -12.01
N ASP A 55 -10.69 5.98 -12.21
CA ASP A 55 -11.02 7.02 -13.19
C ASP A 55 -10.38 8.38 -12.80
N VAL A 56 -9.76 9.03 -13.77
CA VAL A 56 -9.14 10.36 -13.68
C VAL A 56 -10.15 11.41 -13.23
N ARG A 57 -11.43 11.30 -13.64
CA ARG A 57 -12.47 12.25 -13.21
C ARG A 57 -12.74 12.16 -11.70
N THR A 58 -12.69 10.95 -11.14
CA THR A 58 -12.88 10.71 -9.70
C THR A 58 -11.67 11.23 -8.93
N LEU A 59 -10.46 11.00 -9.43
CA LEU A 59 -9.21 11.50 -8.85
C LEU A 59 -9.14 13.03 -8.78
N ALA A 60 -9.72 13.74 -9.76
CA ALA A 60 -9.80 15.20 -9.74
C ALA A 60 -10.61 15.77 -8.57
N ARG A 61 -11.45 14.93 -7.94
CA ARG A 61 -12.26 15.27 -6.76
C ARG A 61 -11.73 14.61 -5.48
N ALA A 62 -10.56 13.96 -5.54
CA ALA A 62 -9.98 13.27 -4.40
C ALA A 62 -9.62 14.24 -3.27
N ASP A 63 -9.94 13.85 -2.04
CA ASP A 63 -9.49 14.55 -0.85
C ASP A 63 -8.04 14.18 -0.49
N ARG A 64 -7.50 14.83 0.54
CA ARG A 64 -6.12 14.58 1.00
C ARG A 64 -5.90 13.13 1.45
N THR A 65 -6.90 12.50 2.04
CA THR A 65 -6.82 11.11 2.54
C THR A 65 -6.69 10.13 1.37
N ALA A 66 -7.53 10.29 0.35
CA ALA A 66 -7.46 9.50 -0.87
C ALA A 66 -6.13 9.68 -1.61
N VAL A 67 -5.66 10.93 -1.73
CA VAL A 67 -4.37 11.23 -2.38
C VAL A 67 -3.19 10.60 -1.63
N GLN A 68 -3.18 10.66 -0.30
CA GLN A 68 -2.12 10.04 0.50
C GLN A 68 -2.12 8.52 0.32
N ALA A 69 -3.28 7.87 0.45
CA ALA A 69 -3.40 6.43 0.28
C ALA A 69 -2.97 5.96 -1.12
N LEU A 70 -3.25 6.74 -2.17
CA LEU A 70 -2.77 6.43 -3.53
C LEU A 70 -1.26 6.62 -3.70
N THR A 71 -0.70 7.61 -3.01
CA THR A 71 0.75 7.83 -2.98
C THR A 71 1.43 6.63 -2.32
N ASP A 72 0.95 6.23 -1.14
CA ASP A 72 1.48 5.07 -0.40
C ASP A 72 1.33 3.77 -1.24
N ALA A 73 0.19 3.58 -1.91
CA ALA A 73 -0.02 2.44 -2.81
C ALA A 73 0.98 2.43 -3.98
N THR A 74 1.27 3.59 -4.56
CA THR A 74 2.21 3.73 -5.68
C THR A 74 3.66 3.48 -5.22
N GLU A 75 4.02 3.96 -4.04
CA GLU A 75 5.32 3.65 -3.41
C GLU A 75 5.49 2.15 -3.16
N ARG A 76 4.44 1.49 -2.65
CA ARG A 76 4.44 0.03 -2.45
C ARG A 76 4.55 -0.72 -3.78
N LEU A 77 3.90 -0.25 -4.85
CA LEU A 77 4.07 -0.83 -6.19
C LEU A 77 5.50 -0.69 -6.71
N GLY A 78 6.11 0.49 -6.55
CA GLY A 78 7.52 0.71 -6.92
C GLY A 78 8.46 -0.20 -6.14
N THR A 79 8.25 -0.31 -4.83
CA THR A 79 9.00 -1.20 -3.94
C THR A 79 8.84 -2.66 -4.33
N ALA A 80 7.62 -3.13 -4.55
CA ALA A 80 7.33 -4.51 -4.94
C ALA A 80 7.97 -4.86 -6.30
N ARG A 81 7.94 -3.93 -7.27
CA ARG A 81 8.62 -4.09 -8.56
C ARG A 81 10.13 -4.18 -8.41
N ALA A 82 10.73 -3.32 -7.59
CA ALA A 82 12.18 -3.36 -7.33
C ALA A 82 12.60 -4.67 -6.64
N GLN A 83 11.83 -5.12 -5.64
CA GLN A 83 12.06 -6.41 -4.98
C GLN A 83 11.93 -7.58 -5.96
N LEU A 84 10.87 -7.59 -6.77
CA LEU A 84 10.61 -8.63 -7.77
C LEU A 84 11.75 -8.77 -8.79
N ALA A 85 12.31 -7.64 -9.24
CA ALA A 85 13.44 -7.63 -10.18
C ALA A 85 14.73 -8.25 -9.61
N THR A 86 14.88 -8.32 -8.28
CA THR A 86 16.06 -8.88 -7.61
C THR A 86 15.81 -10.22 -6.91
N ALA A 87 14.55 -10.63 -6.79
CA ALA A 87 14.15 -11.84 -6.10
C ALA A 87 14.63 -13.09 -6.87
N ASN A 88 15.18 -14.05 -6.14
CA ASN A 88 15.75 -15.29 -6.69
C ASN A 88 15.45 -16.52 -5.79
N SER A 89 14.52 -16.37 -4.85
CA SER A 89 14.12 -17.44 -3.93
C SER A 89 12.65 -17.28 -3.53
N GLY A 90 11.98 -18.40 -3.22
CA GLY A 90 10.57 -18.40 -2.80
C GLY A 90 10.28 -17.47 -1.61
N ALA A 91 11.21 -17.33 -0.67
CA ALA A 91 11.07 -16.41 0.47
C ALA A 91 11.06 -14.93 0.04
N GLU A 92 11.88 -14.55 -0.94
CA GLU A 92 11.91 -13.20 -1.51
C GLU A 92 10.65 -12.92 -2.35
N TYR A 93 10.20 -13.89 -3.16
CA TYR A 93 8.92 -13.79 -3.85
C TYR A 93 7.74 -13.67 -2.88
N ALA A 94 7.77 -14.39 -1.76
CA ALA A 94 6.78 -14.22 -0.69
C ALA A 94 6.82 -12.82 -0.06
N GLN A 95 7.99 -12.17 0.03
CA GLN A 95 8.11 -10.79 0.47
C GLN A 95 7.50 -9.82 -0.54
N VAL A 96 7.75 -10.01 -1.83
CA VAL A 96 7.11 -9.23 -2.91
C VAL A 96 5.58 -9.32 -2.80
N LYS A 97 5.05 -10.54 -2.59
CA LYS A 97 3.60 -10.75 -2.40
C LYS A 97 3.05 -9.92 -1.23
N ARG A 98 3.73 -9.89 -0.09
CA ARG A 98 3.31 -9.09 1.08
C ARG A 98 3.31 -7.60 0.77
N THR A 99 4.38 -7.08 0.15
CA THR A 99 4.45 -5.66 -0.23
C THR A 99 3.37 -5.28 -1.25
N ALA A 100 3.08 -6.15 -2.23
CA ALA A 100 1.98 -5.92 -3.17
C ALA A 100 0.60 -5.97 -2.48
N ALA A 101 0.41 -6.86 -1.49
CA ALA A 101 -0.82 -6.94 -0.72
C ALA A 101 -1.06 -5.69 0.16
N GLU A 102 -0.01 -5.12 0.74
CA GLU A 102 -0.06 -3.82 1.45
C GLU A 102 -0.46 -2.68 0.50
N GLY A 103 0.13 -2.63 -0.70
CA GLY A 103 -0.30 -1.65 -1.72
C GLY A 103 -1.78 -1.79 -2.08
N LEU A 104 -2.29 -3.02 -2.19
CA LEU A 104 -3.72 -3.26 -2.46
C LEU A 104 -4.62 -2.80 -1.29
N GLN A 105 -4.14 -2.87 -0.05
CA GLN A 105 -4.85 -2.32 1.11
C GLN A 105 -4.95 -0.80 1.01
N HIS A 106 -3.87 -0.11 0.65
CA HIS A 106 -3.90 1.33 0.43
C HIS A 106 -4.81 1.73 -0.75
N VAL A 107 -4.89 0.92 -1.81
CA VAL A 107 -5.88 1.14 -2.88
C VAL A 107 -7.32 1.04 -2.35
N ARG A 108 -7.61 0.09 -1.46
CA ARG A 108 -8.93 0.00 -0.81
C ARG A 108 -9.24 1.20 0.07
N GLU A 109 -8.26 1.67 0.85
CA GLU A 109 -8.38 2.88 1.66
C GLU A 109 -8.69 4.11 0.79
N ALA A 110 -7.99 4.25 -0.34
CA ALA A 110 -8.26 5.30 -1.31
C ALA A 110 -9.66 5.18 -1.92
N ARG A 111 -10.07 3.98 -2.34
CA ARG A 111 -11.42 3.74 -2.88
C ARG A 111 -12.52 4.03 -1.87
N THR A 112 -12.31 3.68 -0.61
CA THR A 112 -13.23 3.98 0.50
C THR A 112 -13.34 5.49 0.71
N ALA A 113 -12.22 6.21 0.74
CA ALA A 113 -12.21 7.67 0.85
C ALA A 113 -12.90 8.36 -0.35
N LEU A 114 -12.79 7.76 -1.55
CA LEU A 114 -13.47 8.21 -2.77
C LEU A 114 -14.94 7.76 -2.86
N GLY A 115 -15.45 7.00 -1.89
CA GLY A 115 -16.82 6.46 -1.91
C GLY A 115 -17.07 5.40 -3.01
N LEU A 116 -16.01 4.78 -3.53
CA LEU A 116 -16.08 3.74 -4.57
C LEU A 116 -16.36 2.35 -4.01
N ASP A 117 -16.16 2.13 -2.70
CA ASP A 117 -16.49 0.91 -1.99
C ASP A 117 -17.80 1.15 -1.21
N SER A 118 -18.93 0.73 -1.81
CA SER A 118 -20.28 1.17 -1.43
C SER A 118 -20.95 0.38 -0.28
N ASP A 119 -20.18 -0.17 0.65
CA ASP A 119 -20.67 -0.85 1.85
C ASP A 119 -20.46 -0.05 3.16
N GLN A 120 -19.72 1.06 3.13
CA GLN A 120 -19.47 1.92 4.30
C GLN A 120 -20.02 3.34 4.06
N PRO A 121 -20.88 3.90 4.94
CA PRO A 121 -21.25 5.31 4.87
C PRO A 121 -20.00 6.16 5.11
N ALA A 122 -19.66 7.00 4.14
CA ALA A 122 -18.47 7.86 4.17
C ALA A 122 -18.33 8.59 5.52
N PRO A 123 -17.21 8.45 6.26
CA PRO A 123 -17.00 9.22 7.48
C PRO A 123 -16.67 10.66 7.11
N GLY A 124 -17.70 11.51 7.14
CA GLY A 124 -17.65 12.95 7.41
C GLY A 124 -16.40 13.72 6.94
N GLY A 125 -16.37 14.10 5.66
CA GLY A 125 -15.54 15.19 5.15
C GLY A 125 -16.38 16.46 5.03
N GLY A 126 -16.17 17.41 5.96
CA GLY A 126 -17.02 18.58 6.18
C GLY A 126 -17.28 19.47 4.97
N GLY A 127 -18.55 19.51 4.55
CA GLY A 127 -19.12 20.60 3.77
C GLY A 127 -19.53 21.74 4.70
N GLY A 128 -18.86 22.88 4.59
CA GLY A 128 -19.28 24.12 5.23
C GLY A 128 -20.65 24.57 4.72
N GLY A 129 -21.49 25.03 5.67
CA GLY A 129 -22.49 26.05 5.44
C GLY A 129 -23.77 25.64 4.72
N VAL A 130 -24.73 25.07 5.47
CA VAL A 130 -26.14 25.48 5.41
C VAL A 130 -26.73 25.35 6.82
N THR A 131 -26.45 26.33 7.69
CA THR A 131 -27.40 26.66 8.77
C THR A 131 -28.47 27.57 8.16
N SER A 132 -29.28 27.03 7.25
CA SER A 132 -30.50 27.70 6.81
C SER A 132 -31.67 27.10 7.56
N GLY A 133 -32.15 27.87 8.54
CA GLY A 133 -33.56 28.17 8.66
C GLY A 133 -34.51 27.02 8.97
N VAL A 134 -34.43 26.48 10.18
CA VAL A 134 -35.63 26.00 10.89
C VAL A 134 -35.54 26.49 12.33
N LEU A 135 -35.74 27.81 12.50
CA LEU A 135 -36.14 28.38 13.78
C LEU A 135 -37.36 29.25 13.50
N SER A 136 -38.50 28.75 14.01
CA SER A 136 -39.60 29.57 14.49
C SER A 136 -40.46 30.29 13.44
N GLY A 137 -41.18 29.51 12.65
CA GLY A 137 -42.52 29.88 12.23
C GLY A 137 -43.48 29.64 13.40
N GLY A 138 -43.90 30.71 14.08
CA GLY A 138 -44.80 30.64 15.23
C GLY A 138 -45.22 32.02 15.72
N LEU A 139 -45.57 32.92 14.81
CA LEU A 139 -46.22 34.18 15.12
C LEU A 139 -47.71 33.93 15.40
N SER A 140 -48.15 34.36 16.58
CA SER A 140 -49.32 35.22 16.78
C SER A 140 -50.71 34.74 16.31
N SER A 141 -51.56 34.31 17.26
CA SER A 141 -52.97 34.75 17.45
C SER A 141 -53.56 33.93 18.62
N GLY A 142 -54.31 34.45 19.59
CA GLY A 142 -54.97 35.73 19.74
C GLY A 142 -55.62 35.82 21.13
N ARG A 143 -55.93 37.06 21.50
CA ARG A 143 -56.73 37.49 22.65
C ARG A 143 -58.11 36.83 22.66
N GLY A 144 -58.57 36.51 23.86
CA GLY A 144 -59.95 36.16 24.22
C GLY A 144 -60.05 35.94 25.70
#